data_AF-A0A1M7MPH0-F1
#
_entry.id   AF-A0A1M7MPH0-F1
#
_cell.length_a   1.000
_cell.length_b   1.000
_cell.length_c   1.000
_cell.angle_alpha   90.00
_cell.angle_beta   90.00
_cell.angle_gamma   90.00
#
_symmetry.space_group_name_H-M   'P 1'
#
loop_
_entity.id
_entity.type
_entity.pdbx_description
1 polymer ?
#
loop_
_entity_poly.entity_id
_entity_poly.type
_entity_poly.pdbx_seq_one_letter_code
_entity_poly.pdbx_strand_id
1 'polypeptide(L)'
;MYFVDMRKMNATLDFFDETFSLIKEKQFETKWDLLALERTTQVLIESILDIGNMMIDGFIMRDPGSYLDIIYILIDEKVLHENDQQAYESIINIRKELVQNYQKIDHDLIKNIFSEHQKTYSNFTKQIRSYLANEMGVANTFSNQ
;
A
#
# COMPACT_ATOMS: atom_id res chain seq x y z
N MET A 1 9.77 -22.16 -6.64
CA MET A 1 9.44 -21.21 -7.72
C MET A 1 8.40 -20.27 -7.16
N TYR A 2 8.70 -18.97 -7.11
CA TYR A 2 7.73 -17.96 -6.67
C TYR A 2 6.60 -17.86 -7.71
N PHE A 3 5.36 -17.78 -7.24
CA PHE A 3 4.17 -17.68 -8.10
C PHE A 3 3.41 -16.41 -7.75
N VAL A 4 3.88 -15.28 -8.27
CA VAL A 4 3.17 -14.00 -8.22
C VAL A 4 2.32 -13.88 -9.49
N ASP A 5 1.02 -13.61 -9.37
CA ASP A 5 0.21 -13.18 -10.51
C ASP A 5 0.62 -11.76 -10.93
N MET A 6 1.61 -11.68 -11.82
CA MET A 6 2.18 -10.41 -12.28
C MET A 6 1.16 -9.52 -12.99
N ARG A 7 0.08 -10.07 -13.57
CA ARG A 7 -0.95 -9.25 -14.21
C ARG A 7 -1.77 -8.54 -13.14
N LYS A 8 -2.24 -9.30 -12.14
CA LYS A 8 -2.99 -8.73 -11.01
C LYS A 8 -2.12 -7.74 -10.22
N MET A 9 -0.90 -8.11 -9.89
CA MET A 9 0.06 -7.25 -9.17
C MET A 9 0.27 -5.91 -9.89
N ASN A 10 0.60 -5.93 -11.18
CA ASN A 10 0.82 -4.69 -11.94
C ASN A 10 -0.45 -3.84 -12.01
N ALA A 11 -1.62 -4.45 -12.26
CA ALA A 11 -2.87 -3.71 -12.30
C ALA A 11 -3.19 -3.02 -10.96
N THR A 12 -2.94 -3.68 -9.82
CA THR A 12 -3.14 -3.07 -8.50
C THR A 12 -2.12 -1.97 -8.20
N LEU A 13 -0.86 -2.14 -8.61
CA LEU A 13 0.18 -1.10 -8.48
C LEU A 13 -0.15 0.15 -9.30
N ASP A 14 -0.54 -0.03 -10.56
CA ASP A 14 -0.91 1.08 -11.45
C ASP A 14 -2.12 1.83 -10.88
N PHE A 15 -3.13 1.09 -10.42
CA PHE A 15 -4.31 1.65 -9.80
C PHE A 15 -3.99 2.44 -8.51
N PHE A 16 -3.07 1.95 -7.68
CA PHE A 16 -2.58 2.69 -6.51
C PHE A 16 -1.95 4.02 -6.93
N ASP A 17 -1.05 4.01 -7.91
CA ASP A 17 -0.33 5.22 -8.38
C ASP A 17 -1.31 6.27 -8.94
N GLU A 18 -2.27 5.84 -9.76
CA GLU A 18 -3.33 6.71 -10.30
C GLU A 18 -4.19 7.31 -9.17
N THR A 19 -4.64 6.47 -8.24
CA THR A 19 -5.51 6.87 -7.13
C THR A 19 -4.79 7.84 -6.17
N PHE A 20 -3.52 7.57 -5.87
CA PHE A 20 -2.72 8.42 -5.00
C PHE A 20 -2.47 9.80 -5.63
N SER A 21 -2.26 9.84 -6.94
CA SER A 21 -2.09 11.08 -7.70
C SER A 21 -3.34 11.97 -7.62
N LEU A 22 -4.55 11.39 -7.65
CA LEU A 22 -5.80 12.14 -7.50
C LEU A 22 -5.92 12.85 -6.15
N ILE A 23 -5.48 12.21 -5.05
CA ILE A 23 -5.52 12.83 -3.71
C ILE A 23 -4.58 14.04 -3.65
N LYS A 24 -3.41 13.93 -4.28
CA LYS A 24 -2.39 14.98 -4.27
C LYS A 24 -2.85 16.27 -4.96
N GLU A 25 -3.65 16.16 -6.01
CA GLU A 25 -4.04 17.29 -6.86
C GLU A 25 -5.34 17.97 -6.41
N LYS A 26 -6.13 17.30 -5.57
CA LYS A 26 -7.46 17.74 -5.16
C LYS A 26 -7.44 18.60 -3.90
N GLN A 27 -8.29 19.63 -3.90
CA GLN A 27 -8.75 20.30 -2.68
C GLN A 27 -10.05 19.64 -2.22
N PHE A 28 -10.21 19.46 -0.92
CA PHE A 28 -11.38 18.82 -0.32
C PHE A 28 -12.16 19.80 0.56
N GLU A 29 -13.07 20.54 -0.06
CA GLU A 29 -13.80 21.67 0.55
C GLU A 29 -15.27 21.34 0.80
N THR A 30 -15.92 20.62 -0.11
CA THR A 30 -17.34 20.30 0.01
C THR A 30 -17.56 18.97 0.73
N LYS A 31 -18.77 18.75 1.26
CA LYS A 31 -19.15 17.45 1.83
C LYS A 31 -19.00 16.28 0.84
N TRP A 32 -19.20 16.54 -0.45
CA TRP A 32 -18.98 15.52 -1.48
C TRP A 32 -17.49 15.20 -1.64
N ASP A 33 -16.63 16.22 -1.62
CA ASP A 33 -15.18 16.01 -1.67
C ASP A 33 -14.68 15.26 -0.43
N LEU A 34 -15.24 15.55 0.75
CA LEU A 34 -14.92 14.82 1.98
C LEU A 34 -15.29 13.33 1.87
N LEU A 35 -16.48 12.99 1.40
CA LEU A 35 -16.86 11.59 1.13
C LEU A 35 -15.97 10.93 0.06
N ALA A 36 -15.53 11.70 -0.95
CA ALA A 36 -14.58 11.22 -1.93
C ALA A 36 -13.21 10.95 -1.29
N LEU A 37 -12.72 11.82 -0.39
CA LEU A 37 -11.50 11.61 0.37
C LEU A 37 -11.57 10.32 1.20
N GLU A 38 -12.67 10.11 1.92
CA GLU A 38 -12.92 8.88 2.69
C GLU A 38 -12.78 7.64 1.79
N ARG A 39 -13.50 7.63 0.66
CA ARG A 39 -13.50 6.47 -0.25
C ARG A 39 -12.14 6.24 -0.89
N THR A 40 -11.49 7.28 -1.38
CA THR A 40 -10.18 7.16 -2.03
C THR A 40 -9.12 6.69 -1.03
N THR A 41 -9.17 7.17 0.22
CA THR A 41 -8.30 6.71 1.31
C THR A 41 -8.52 5.23 1.62
N GLN A 42 -9.78 4.80 1.74
CA GLN A 42 -10.12 3.39 1.97
C GLN A 42 -9.55 2.51 0.86
N VAL A 43 -9.75 2.90 -0.40
CA VAL A 43 -9.30 2.13 -1.56
C VAL A 43 -7.77 2.06 -1.65
N LEU A 44 -7.05 3.13 -1.28
CA LEU A 44 -5.58 3.09 -1.18
C LEU A 44 -5.11 2.11 -0.11
N ILE A 45 -5.76 2.11 1.06
CA ILE A 45 -5.45 1.15 2.13
C ILE A 45 -5.67 -0.28 1.64
N GLU A 46 -6.83 -0.61 1.06
CA GLU A 46 -7.06 -1.97 0.55
C GLU A 46 -6.05 -2.34 -0.54
N SER A 47 -5.65 -1.40 -1.41
CA SER A 47 -4.65 -1.65 -2.44
C SER A 47 -3.27 -1.98 -1.83
N ILE A 48 -2.84 -1.27 -0.78
CA ILE A 48 -1.60 -1.59 -0.03
C ILE A 48 -1.68 -3.00 0.54
N LEU A 49 -2.80 -3.34 1.18
CA LEU A 49 -3.00 -4.65 1.82
C LEU A 49 -3.05 -5.78 0.79
N ASP A 50 -3.74 -5.58 -0.34
CA ASP A 50 -3.81 -6.55 -1.43
C ASP A 50 -2.43 -6.80 -2.07
N ILE A 51 -1.66 -5.73 -2.32
CA ILE A 51 -0.28 -5.83 -2.80
C ILE A 51 0.57 -6.60 -1.80
N GLY A 52 0.49 -6.26 -0.52
CA GLY A 52 1.25 -6.94 0.52
C GLY A 52 0.90 -8.43 0.64
N ASN A 53 -0.39 -8.79 0.60
CA ASN A 53 -0.80 -10.20 0.59
C ASN A 53 -0.30 -10.94 -0.65
N MET A 54 -0.36 -10.33 -1.84
CA MET A 54 0.19 -10.95 -3.06
C MET A 54 1.70 -11.16 -2.98
N MET A 55 2.44 -10.26 -2.31
CA MET A 55 3.87 -10.43 -2.05
C MET A 55 4.11 -11.58 -1.07
N ILE A 56 3.39 -11.63 0.05
CA ILE A 56 3.50 -12.68 1.07
C ILE A 56 3.24 -14.06 0.44
N ASP A 57 2.11 -14.21 -0.25
CA ASP A 57 1.72 -15.47 -0.89
C ASP A 57 2.71 -15.88 -1.99
N GLY A 58 3.10 -14.91 -2.84
CA GLY A 58 3.95 -15.17 -3.99
C GLY A 58 5.39 -15.54 -3.63
N PHE A 59 5.90 -15.00 -2.52
CA PHE A 59 7.25 -15.25 -2.01
C PHE A 59 7.32 -16.25 -0.85
N ILE A 60 6.18 -16.80 -0.41
CA ILE A 60 6.09 -17.75 0.71
C ILE A 60 6.70 -17.14 1.99
N MET A 61 6.33 -15.89 2.27
CA MET A 61 6.71 -15.20 3.50
C MET A 61 5.88 -15.73 4.68
N ARG A 62 6.15 -15.26 5.91
CA ARG A 62 5.34 -15.60 7.09
C ARG A 62 3.90 -15.12 6.93
N ASP A 63 2.93 -15.89 7.43
CA ASP A 63 1.52 -15.49 7.46
C ASP A 63 1.28 -14.26 8.37
N PRO A 64 0.45 -13.29 7.92
CA PRO A 64 0.09 -12.13 8.72
C PRO A 64 -1.02 -12.44 9.73
N GLY A 65 -0.83 -12.04 10.99
CA GLY A 65 -1.86 -12.10 12.03
C GLY A 65 -2.79 -10.87 12.08
N SER A 66 -2.45 -9.79 11.36
CA SER A 66 -3.24 -8.56 11.27
C SER A 66 -2.89 -7.75 10.02
N TYR A 67 -3.65 -6.68 9.74
CA TYR A 67 -3.32 -5.76 8.63
C TYR A 67 -1.98 -5.05 8.80
N LEU A 68 -1.61 -4.66 10.03
CA LEU A 68 -0.30 -4.08 10.29
C LEU A 68 0.82 -5.12 10.15
N ASP A 69 0.52 -6.38 10.47
CA ASP A 69 1.50 -7.46 10.34
C ASP A 69 1.95 -7.66 8.89
N ILE A 70 1.06 -7.41 7.91
CA ILE A 70 1.42 -7.39 6.48
C ILE A 70 2.59 -6.41 6.23
N ILE A 71 2.51 -5.20 6.79
CA ILE A 71 3.57 -4.20 6.62
C ILE A 71 4.86 -4.62 7.31
N TYR A 72 4.77 -5.14 8.54
CA TYR A 72 5.94 -5.59 9.27
C TYR A 72 6.66 -6.73 8.53
N ILE A 73 5.91 -7.68 7.96
CA ILE A 73 6.48 -8.74 7.13
C ILE A 73 7.21 -8.14 5.92
N LEU A 74 6.60 -7.18 5.21
CA LEU A 74 7.27 -6.54 4.07
C LEU A 74 8.53 -5.76 4.47
N ILE A 75 8.60 -5.21 5.67
CA ILE A 75 9.82 -4.55 6.20
C ILE A 75 10.87 -5.59 6.58
N ASP A 76 10.49 -6.65 7.30
CA ASP A 76 11.37 -7.74 7.71
C ASP A 76 12.04 -8.41 6.50
N GLU A 77 11.26 -8.63 5.44
CA GLU A 77 11.71 -9.17 4.15
C GLU A 77 12.40 -8.12 3.27
N LYS A 78 12.60 -6.89 3.77
CA LYS A 78 13.28 -5.78 3.09
C LYS A 78 12.66 -5.36 1.76
N VAL A 79 11.37 -5.63 1.59
CA VAL A 79 10.55 -5.10 0.49
C VAL A 79 10.33 -3.61 0.69
N LEU A 80 10.02 -3.21 1.93
CA LEU A 80 9.82 -1.81 2.33
C LEU A 80 10.94 -1.38 3.28
N HIS A 81 11.31 -0.10 3.27
CA HIS A 81 12.28 0.43 4.21
C HIS A 81 11.68 0.55 5.62
N GLU A 82 12.44 0.16 6.64
CA GLU A 82 12.06 0.31 8.06
C GLU A 82 11.71 1.76 8.44
N ASN A 83 12.41 2.74 7.85
CA ASN A 83 12.14 4.16 8.07
C ASN A 83 10.74 4.62 7.59
N ASP A 84 10.08 3.83 6.73
CA ASP A 84 8.74 4.12 6.22
C ASP A 84 7.63 3.52 7.12
N GLN A 85 7.97 2.76 8.17
CA GLN A 85 7.01 2.04 9.02
C GLN A 85 5.89 2.94 9.57
N GLN A 86 6.26 4.09 10.16
CA GLN A 86 5.29 5.00 10.77
C GLN A 86 4.26 5.53 9.76
N ALA A 87 4.65 5.72 8.50
CA ALA A 87 3.73 6.13 7.45
C ALA A 87 2.66 5.07 7.19
N TYR A 88 3.05 3.81 7.06
CA TYR A 88 2.10 2.73 6.82
C TYR A 88 1.22 2.47 8.04
N GLU A 89 1.77 2.56 9.26
CA GLU A 89 0.97 2.48 10.48
C GLU A 89 -0.10 3.58 10.54
N SER A 90 0.25 4.83 10.22
CA SER A 90 -0.68 5.95 10.32
C SER A 90 -1.87 5.81 9.36
N ILE A 91 -1.65 5.38 8.11
CA ILE A 91 -2.73 5.19 7.14
C ILE A 91 -3.52 3.89 7.34
N ILE A 92 -2.91 2.80 7.82
CA ILE A 92 -3.66 1.54 8.06
C ILE A 92 -4.55 1.66 9.30
N ASN A 93 -4.11 2.39 10.33
CA ASN A 93 -4.88 2.54 11.56
C ASN A 93 -6.22 3.27 11.35
N ILE A 94 -6.30 4.18 10.38
CA ILE A 94 -7.56 4.88 10.05
C ILE A 94 -8.57 3.98 9.32
N ARG A 95 -8.18 2.79 8.84
CA ARG A 95 -9.07 1.85 8.13
C ARG A 95 -10.34 1.54 8.93
N LYS A 96 -10.18 1.30 10.24
CA LYS A 96 -11.32 0.96 11.12
C LYS A 96 -12.34 2.09 11.14
N GLU A 97 -11.88 3.34 11.19
CA GLU A 97 -12.77 4.50 11.17
C GLU A 97 -13.53 4.60 9.84
N LEU A 98 -12.84 4.37 8.71
CA LEU A 98 -13.43 4.41 7.38
C LEU A 98 -14.50 3.33 7.14
N VAL A 99 -14.36 2.15 7.76
CA VAL A 99 -15.24 1.00 7.46
C VAL A 99 -16.26 0.67 8.55
N GLN A 100 -16.01 1.06 9.81
CA GLN A 100 -16.88 0.74 10.95
C GLN A 100 -17.41 1.98 11.67
N ASN A 101 -16.56 2.98 11.89
CA ASN A 101 -16.91 4.18 12.66
C ASN A 101 -17.13 5.43 11.78
N TYR A 102 -17.64 5.22 10.57
CA TYR A 102 -17.73 6.24 9.49
C TYR A 102 -18.56 7.49 9.83
N GLN A 103 -19.26 7.51 10.96
CA GLN A 103 -20.00 8.69 11.43
C GLN A 103 -19.11 9.75 12.09
N LYS A 104 -17.86 9.43 12.42
CA LYS A 104 -16.95 10.29 13.19
C LYS A 104 -15.57 10.44 12.54
N ILE A 105 -15.51 10.43 11.22
CA ILE A 105 -14.24 10.53 10.48
C ILE A 105 -13.63 11.93 10.64
N ASP A 106 -12.39 11.95 11.14
CA ASP A 106 -11.54 13.13 11.19
C ASP A 106 -10.86 13.31 9.82
N HIS A 107 -11.39 14.23 9.02
CA HIS A 107 -10.86 14.52 7.69
C HIS A 107 -9.55 15.28 7.72
N ASP A 108 -9.28 16.06 8.78
CA ASP A 108 -8.04 16.81 8.92
C ASP A 108 -6.90 15.86 9.27
N LEU A 109 -7.16 14.84 10.09
CA LEU A 109 -6.22 13.73 10.31
C LEU A 109 -5.84 13.05 8.98
N ILE A 110 -6.81 12.70 8.14
CA ILE A 110 -6.53 12.06 6.84
C ILE A 110 -5.67 12.96 5.95
N LYS A 111 -6.03 14.25 5.83
CA LYS A 111 -5.25 15.24 5.06
C LYS A 111 -3.82 15.37 5.57
N ASN A 112 -3.64 15.41 6.88
CA ASN A 112 -2.32 15.52 7.52
C ASN A 112 -1.46 14.28 7.24
N ILE A 113 -2.01 13.06 7.37
CA ILE A 113 -1.31 11.81 7.04
C ILE A 113 -0.78 11.84 5.60
N PHE A 114 -1.60 12.27 4.64
CA PHE A 114 -1.16 12.36 3.24
C PHE A 114 -0.10 13.44 3.02
N SER A 115 -0.24 14.59 3.68
CA SER A 115 0.74 15.66 3.60
C SER A 115 2.10 15.27 4.21
N GLU A 116 2.09 14.59 5.36
CA GLU A 116 3.30 14.21 6.09
C GLU A 116 4.08 13.09 5.39
N HIS A 117 3.37 12.09 4.87
CA HIS A 117 3.97 10.87 4.33
C HIS A 117 3.92 10.77 2.80
N GLN A 118 3.70 11.90 2.11
CA GLN A 118 3.55 11.95 0.65
C GLN A 118 4.69 11.24 -0.09
N LYS A 119 5.94 11.44 0.35
CA LYS A 119 7.13 10.86 -0.28
C LYS A 119 7.16 9.34 -0.15
N THR A 120 6.78 8.81 1.02
CA THR A 120 6.74 7.37 1.29
C THR A 120 5.72 6.69 0.40
N TYR A 121 4.49 7.20 0.34
CA TYR A 121 3.45 6.65 -0.53
C TYR A 121 3.80 6.76 -2.01
N SER A 122 4.44 7.85 -2.44
CA SER A 122 4.94 8.01 -3.82
C SER A 122 6.06 7.03 -4.20
N ASN A 123 6.71 6.40 -3.21
CA ASN A 123 7.76 5.43 -3.41
C ASN A 123 7.30 3.99 -3.16
N PHE A 124 6.10 3.77 -2.61
CA PHE A 124 5.60 2.44 -2.28
C PHE A 124 5.65 1.48 -3.48
N THR A 125 5.01 1.84 -4.60
CA THR A 125 4.96 0.98 -5.80
C THR A 125 6.34 0.75 -6.40
N LYS A 126 7.25 1.73 -6.30
CA LYS A 126 8.64 1.59 -6.75
C LYS A 126 9.40 0.56 -5.93
N GLN A 127 9.23 0.55 -4.60
CA GLN A 127 9.84 -0.43 -3.72
C GLN A 127 9.36 -1.85 -4.07
N ILE A 128 8.04 -2.03 -4.24
CA ILE A 128 7.45 -3.31 -4.66
C ILE A 128 8.01 -3.77 -6.01
N ARG A 129 8.00 -2.90 -7.03
CA ARG A 129 8.52 -3.22 -8.37
C ARG A 129 10.01 -3.55 -8.35
N SER A 130 10.80 -2.83 -7.55
CA SER A 130 12.23 -3.09 -7.40
C SER A 130 12.49 -4.46 -6.80
N TYR A 131 11.75 -4.84 -5.75
CA TYR A 131 11.87 -6.17 -5.15
C TYR A 131 11.49 -7.27 -6.14
N LEU A 132 10.35 -7.13 -6.82
CA LEU A 132 9.89 -8.07 -7.84
C LEU A 132 10.92 -8.26 -8.97
N ALA A 133 11.53 -7.18 -9.45
CA ALA A 133 12.54 -7.24 -10.50
C ALA A 133 13.82 -7.95 -10.05
N ASN A 134 14.27 -7.71 -8.82
CA ASN A 134 15.46 -8.35 -8.26
C ASN A 134 15.25 -9.86 -8.10
N GLU A 135 14.17 -10.27 -7.45
CA GLU A 135 13.92 -11.69 -7.18
C GLU A 135 13.62 -12.50 -8.45
N MET A 136 12.87 -11.93 -9.40
CA MET A 136 12.62 -12.61 -10.68
C MET A 136 13.87 -12.64 -11.59
N GLY A 137 14.72 -11.61 -11.53
CA GLY A 137 16.02 -11.61 -12.21
C GLY A 137 16.92 -12.75 -11.72
N VAL A 138 16.92 -12.96 -10.40
CA VAL A 138 17.63 -14.07 -9.74
C VAL A 138 17.03 -15.43 -10.12
N ALA A 139 15.70 -15.58 -10.08
CA ALA A 139 15.04 -16.83 -10.47
C ALA A 139 15.35 -17.25 -11.93
N ASN A 140 15.33 -16.28 -12.86
CA ASN A 140 15.63 -16.53 -14.27
C ASN A 140 17.10 -16.89 -14.52
N THR A 141 18.02 -16.47 -13.64
CA THR A 141 19.45 -16.82 -13.75
C THR A 141 19.72 -18.26 -13.30
N PHE A 142 18.94 -18.80 -12.37
CA PHE A 142 19.06 -20.19 -11.91
C PHE A 142 18.33 -21.20 -12.81
N SER A 143 17.32 -20.80 -13.58
CA SER A 143 16.61 -21.68 -14.51
C SER A 143 17.31 -21.86 -15.87
N ASN A 144 18.37 -21.10 -16.15
CA ASN A 144 19.15 -21.16 -17.38
C ASN A 144 20.49 -21.92 -17.22
N GLN A 145 20.63 -22.77 -16.19
CA GLN A 145 21.75 -23.69 -16.02
C GLN A 145 21.31 -25.14 -16.09
#